data_AF-A0A7S3N853-F1
#
_entry.id   AF-A0A7S3N853-F1
#
_cell.length_a   1.000
_cell.length_b   1.000
_cell.length_c   1.000
_cell.angle_alpha   90.00
_cell.angle_beta   90.00
_cell.angle_gamma   90.00
#
_symmetry.space_group_name_H-M   'P 1'
#
loop_
_entity.id
_entity.type
_entity.pdbx_description
1 polymer ?
#
loop_
_entity_poly.entity_id
_entity_poly.type
_entity_poly.pdbx_seq_one_letter_code
_entity_poly.pdbx_strand_id
1 'polypeptide(L)'
;KQRTTYEMAKAELELGITGVQKALSVLKDYYGAGAADFDAFMQQPAKPKLHSKASGAGGSIIDILEVVESDFTKNLASEETQEEDAIAVYEKTTQDNKLATTMKSQ
;
A
#
# COMPACT_ATOMS: atom_id res chain seq x y z
N LYS A 1 16.05 16.89 -10.29
CA LYS A 1 16.33 16.35 -8.93
C LYS A 1 15.05 15.95 -8.25
N GLN A 2 14.10 16.86 -8.01
CA GLN A 2 12.82 16.56 -7.34
C GLN A 2 12.00 15.46 -8.06
N ARG A 3 11.75 15.61 -9.37
CA ARG A 3 11.08 14.58 -10.19
C ARG A 3 11.71 13.18 -10.12
N THR A 4 13.04 13.08 -10.16
CA THR A 4 13.73 11.78 -10.10
C THR A 4 13.58 11.13 -8.73
N THR A 5 13.64 11.92 -7.65
CA THR A 5 13.38 11.42 -6.29
C THR A 5 11.93 10.97 -6.14
N TYR A 6 10.97 11.72 -6.70
CA TYR A 6 9.56 11.32 -6.76
C TYR A 6 9.36 10.02 -7.54
N GLU A 7 9.94 9.91 -8.74
CA GLU A 7 9.82 8.69 -9.57
C GLU A 7 10.38 7.46 -8.85
N MET A 8 11.49 7.60 -8.12
CA MET A 8 12.04 6.53 -7.29
C MET A 8 11.12 6.19 -6.10
N ALA A 9 10.66 7.19 -5.35
CA ALA A 9 9.78 6.99 -4.20
C ALA A 9 8.46 6.34 -4.61
N LYS A 10 7.86 6.79 -5.71
CA LYS A 10 6.65 6.21 -6.30
C LYS A 10 6.86 4.74 -6.65
N ALA A 11 7.94 4.41 -7.36
CA ALA A 11 8.23 3.03 -7.73
C ALA A 11 8.44 2.12 -6.51
N GLU A 12 9.13 2.59 -5.48
CA GLU A 12 9.34 1.85 -4.23
C GLU A 12 8.03 1.64 -3.46
N LEU A 13 7.17 2.66 -3.38
CA LEU A 13 5.87 2.59 -2.73
C LEU A 13 4.92 1.64 -3.47
N GLU A 14 4.83 1.71 -4.80
CA GLU A 14 4.03 0.78 -5.62
C GLU A 14 4.50 -0.67 -5.47
N LEU A 15 5.82 -0.88 -5.44
CA LEU A 15 6.41 -2.20 -5.19
C LEU A 15 6.09 -2.70 -3.77
N GLY A 16 6.19 -1.82 -2.78
CA GLY A 16 5.83 -2.10 -1.38
C GLY A 16 4.37 -2.53 -1.23
N ILE A 17 3.43 -1.77 -1.81
CA ILE A 17 1.99 -2.08 -1.82
C ILE A 17 1.76 -3.46 -2.44
N THR A 18 2.32 -3.72 -3.62
CA THR A 18 2.17 -5.00 -4.32
C THR A 18 2.73 -6.17 -3.50
N GLY A 19 3.85 -5.96 -2.81
CA GLY A 19 4.46 -6.96 -1.94
C GLY A 19 3.59 -7.29 -0.72
N VAL A 20 3.07 -6.26 -0.05
CA VAL A 20 2.19 -6.40 1.11
C VAL A 20 0.88 -7.09 0.73
N GLN A 21 0.27 -6.73 -0.40
CA GLN A 21 -0.94 -7.38 -0.91
C GLN A 21 -0.75 -8.89 -1.15
N LYS A 22 0.39 -9.29 -1.74
CA LYS A 22 0.72 -10.70 -1.93
C LYS A 22 0.88 -11.43 -0.60
N ALA A 23 1.57 -10.82 0.37
CA ALA A 23 1.73 -11.39 1.70
C ALA A 23 0.37 -11.56 2.41
N LEU A 24 -0.48 -10.54 2.36
CA LEU A 24 -1.84 -10.58 2.90
C LEU A 24 -2.68 -11.68 2.26
N SER A 25 -2.62 -11.87 0.93
CA SER A 25 -3.32 -12.98 0.25
C SER A 25 -2.87 -14.33 0.82
N VAL A 26 -1.56 -14.59 0.88
CA VAL A 26 -1.03 -15.87 1.37
C VAL A 26 -1.39 -16.12 2.82
N LEU A 27 -1.31 -15.09 3.67
CA LEU A 27 -1.64 -15.19 5.09
C LEU A 27 -3.14 -15.40 5.30
N LYS A 28 -4.00 -14.66 4.57
CA LYS A 28 -5.46 -14.85 4.61
C LYS A 28 -5.86 -16.23 4.11
N ASP A 29 -5.22 -16.75 3.06
CA ASP A 29 -5.47 -18.11 2.59
C ASP A 29 -5.03 -19.15 3.63
N TYR A 30 -3.85 -18.97 4.24
CA TYR A 30 -3.32 -19.92 5.21
C TYR A 30 -4.07 -19.91 6.54
N TYR A 31 -4.43 -18.74 7.07
CA TYR A 31 -5.11 -18.60 8.36
C TYR A 31 -6.65 -18.58 8.23
N GLY A 32 -7.19 -18.06 7.13
CA GLY A 32 -8.62 -18.01 6.84
C GLY A 32 -9.21 -19.33 6.36
N ALA A 33 -8.43 -20.21 5.71
CA ALA A 33 -8.86 -21.58 5.40
C ALA A 33 -8.98 -22.50 6.64
N GLY A 34 -8.76 -21.97 7.84
CA GLY A 34 -8.69 -22.72 9.11
C GLY A 34 -9.84 -22.52 10.09
N ALA A 35 -10.93 -21.83 9.72
CA ALA A 35 -12.10 -21.66 10.58
C ALA A 35 -13.17 -22.72 10.24
N ALA A 36 -13.17 -23.89 10.87
CA ALA A 36 -13.65 -24.14 12.24
C ALA A 36 -15.19 -24.26 12.40
N ASP A 37 -15.98 -24.46 11.34
CA ASP A 37 -17.43 -24.71 11.47
C ASP A 37 -17.90 -26.15 11.18
N PHE A 38 -17.01 -27.08 10.78
CA PHE A 38 -17.44 -28.44 10.43
C PHE A 38 -17.33 -29.46 11.58
N ASP A 39 -16.39 -29.27 12.51
CA ASP A 39 -16.10 -30.26 13.56
C ASP A 39 -17.11 -30.20 14.74
N ALA A 40 -17.88 -29.12 14.88
CA ALA A 40 -18.85 -28.98 15.97
C ALA A 40 -20.15 -29.81 15.79
N PHE A 41 -20.40 -30.35 14.59
CA PHE A 41 -21.66 -31.05 14.28
C PHE A 41 -21.56 -32.58 14.30
N MET A 42 -20.36 -33.17 14.36
CA MET A 42 -20.16 -34.62 14.35
C MET A 42 -19.70 -35.12 15.71
N GLN A 43 -20.55 -35.91 16.40
CA GLN A 43 -20.26 -36.59 17.68
C GLN A 43 -19.24 -37.74 17.52
N GLN A 44 -18.08 -37.48 16.92
CA GLN A 44 -17.02 -38.48 16.75
C GLN A 44 -15.87 -38.20 17.73
N PRO A 45 -15.24 -39.23 18.34
CA PRO A 45 -14.08 -39.04 19.22
C PRO A 45 -13.00 -38.18 18.54
N ALA A 46 -12.45 -37.23 19.32
CA ALA A 46 -11.53 -36.21 18.83
C ALA A 46 -10.37 -36.84 18.04
N LYS A 47 -10.19 -36.39 16.78
CA LYS A 47 -9.01 -36.74 15.98
C LYS A 47 -7.73 -36.37 16.76
N PRO A 48 -6.61 -37.12 16.59
CA PRO A 48 -5.33 -36.78 17.19
C PRO A 48 -4.98 -35.32 16.87
N LYS A 49 -4.52 -34.55 17.86
CA LYS A 49 -4.14 -33.15 17.69
C LYS A 49 -3.02 -33.04 16.63
N LEU A 50 -3.40 -32.75 15.40
CA LEU A 50 -2.49 -32.21 14.40
C LEU A 50 -2.13 -30.78 14.84
N HIS A 51 -0.91 -30.34 14.54
CA HIS A 51 -0.36 -29.04 14.91
C HIS A 51 -1.40 -27.93 14.69
N SER A 52 -1.94 -27.33 15.76
CA SER A 52 -2.91 -26.23 15.61
C SER A 52 -2.18 -25.02 15.08
N LYS A 53 -2.62 -24.46 13.95
CA LYS A 53 -2.12 -23.15 13.50
C LYS A 53 -2.28 -22.17 14.66
N ALA A 54 -1.25 -21.40 14.98
CA ALA A 54 -1.33 -20.34 15.98
C ALA A 54 -2.17 -19.17 15.42
N SER A 55 -3.49 -19.36 15.32
CA SER A 55 -4.40 -18.40 14.68
C SER A 55 -4.36 -17.00 15.31
N GLY A 56 -4.03 -16.91 16.60
CA GLY A 56 -3.86 -15.62 17.29
C GLY A 56 -2.66 -14.79 16.82
N ALA A 57 -1.54 -15.42 16.45
CA ALA A 57 -0.38 -14.72 15.92
C ALA A 57 -0.53 -14.41 14.42
N GLY A 58 -1.27 -15.23 13.67
CA GLY A 58 -1.56 -14.98 12.26
C GLY A 58 -2.44 -13.75 12.05
N GLY A 59 -3.46 -13.58 12.90
CA GLY A 59 -4.33 -12.40 12.87
C GLY A 59 -3.57 -11.10 13.11
N SER A 60 -2.75 -11.02 14.15
CA SER A 60 -1.99 -9.80 14.45
C SER A 60 -0.97 -9.42 13.38
N ILE A 61 -0.38 -10.39 12.68
CA ILE A 61 0.50 -10.14 11.53
C ILE A 61 -0.30 -9.57 10.34
N ILE A 62 -1.49 -10.11 10.08
CA ILE A 62 -2.39 -9.59 9.05
C ILE A 62 -2.77 -8.14 9.37
N ASP A 63 -3.18 -7.84 10.61
CA ASP A 63 -3.57 -6.49 11.02
C ASP A 63 -2.41 -5.48 10.83
N ILE A 64 -1.18 -5.87 11.20
CA ILE A 64 0.00 -5.02 10.99
C ILE A 64 0.24 -4.75 9.50
N LEU A 65 0.12 -5.78 8.66
CA LEU A 65 0.32 -5.64 7.22
C LEU A 65 -0.76 -4.76 6.57
N GLU A 66 -2.00 -4.82 7.03
CA GLU A 66 -3.08 -3.92 6.56
C GLU A 66 -2.80 -2.45 6.93
N VAL A 67 -2.26 -2.19 8.12
CA VAL A 67 -1.82 -0.84 8.50
C VAL A 67 -0.67 -0.37 7.61
N VAL A 68 0.33 -1.22 7.36
CA VAL A 68 1.46 -0.90 6.48
C VAL A 68 1.00 -0.62 5.05
N GLU A 69 0.07 -1.40 4.51
CA GLU A 69 -0.53 -1.15 3.18
C GLU A 69 -1.23 0.22 3.14
N SER A 70 -2.01 0.52 4.18
CA SER A 70 -2.70 1.81 4.31
C SER A 70 -1.71 2.97 4.30
N ASP A 71 -0.61 2.84 5.04
CA ASP A 71 0.40 3.90 5.14
C ASP A 71 1.20 4.09 3.85
N PHE A 72 1.55 3.00 3.15
CA PHE A 72 2.15 3.11 1.81
C PHE A 72 1.21 3.79 0.81
N THR A 73 -0.07 3.44 0.84
CA THR A 73 -1.07 4.03 -0.05
C THR A 73 -1.25 5.53 0.23
N LYS A 74 -1.30 5.93 1.51
CA LYS A 74 -1.36 7.35 1.91
C LYS A 74 -0.12 8.12 1.49
N ASN A 75 1.06 7.55 1.69
CA ASN A 75 2.32 8.18 1.30
C ASN A 75 2.39 8.37 -0.21
N LEU A 76 2.00 7.36 -0.98
CA LEU A 76 1.95 7.46 -2.44
C LEU A 76 1.02 8.60 -2.88
N ALA A 77 -0.21 8.64 -2.36
CA ALA A 77 -1.15 9.72 -2.69
C ALA A 77 -0.62 11.11 -2.31
N SER A 78 0.09 11.22 -1.18
CA SER A 78 0.71 12.49 -0.76
C SER A 78 1.84 12.91 -1.70
N GLU A 79 2.71 11.99 -2.10
CA GLU A 79 3.81 12.25 -3.04
C GLU A 79 3.27 12.64 -4.42
N GLU A 80 2.24 11.97 -4.93
CA GLU A 80 1.59 12.32 -6.20
C GLU A 80 1.02 13.73 -6.17
N THR A 81 0.29 14.08 -5.11
CA THR A 81 -0.28 15.42 -4.92
C THR A 81 0.82 16.49 -4.89
N GLN A 82 1.91 16.23 -4.14
CA GLN A 82 3.02 17.18 -4.03
C GLN A 82 3.74 17.40 -5.37
N GLU A 83 3.95 16.34 -6.16
CA GLU A 83 4.56 16.48 -7.49
C GLU A 83 3.62 17.21 -8.46
N GLU A 84 2.32 16.91 -8.45
CA GLU A 84 1.33 17.62 -9.27
C GLU A 84 1.29 19.12 -8.97
N ASP A 85 1.27 19.50 -7.69
CA ASP A 85 1.32 20.90 -7.26
C ASP A 85 2.63 21.57 -7.70
N ALA A 86 3.76 20.88 -7.55
CA ALA A 86 5.07 21.40 -7.97
C ALA A 86 5.13 21.65 -9.49
N ILE A 87 4.58 20.72 -10.29
CA ILE A 87 4.48 20.86 -11.75
C ILE A 87 3.58 22.06 -12.09
N ALA A 88 2.41 22.17 -11.47
CA ALA A 88 1.48 23.27 -11.73
C ALA A 88 2.10 24.64 -11.43
N VAL A 89 2.83 24.77 -10.31
CA VAL A 89 3.55 26.00 -9.94
C VAL A 89 4.66 26.32 -10.94
N TYR A 90 5.43 25.32 -11.37
CA TYR A 90 6.49 25.49 -12.35
C TYR A 90 5.95 25.96 -13.70
N GLU A 91 4.88 25.33 -14.18
CA GLU A 91 4.23 25.67 -15.45
C GLU A 91 3.66 27.08 -15.42
N LYS A 92 2.94 27.42 -14.35
CA LYS A 92 2.38 28.77 -14.16
C LYS A 92 3.47 29.83 -14.13
N THR A 93 4.52 29.62 -13.34
CA THR A 93 5.64 30.57 -13.24
C THR A 93 6.36 30.72 -14.59
N THR A 94 6.52 29.62 -15.33
CA THR A 94 7.13 29.63 -16.67
C THR A 94 6.28 30.41 -17.67
N GLN A 95 4.96 30.23 -17.65
CA GLN A 95 4.05 31.02 -18.49
C GLN A 95 4.08 32.51 -18.11
N ASP A 96 3.97 32.83 -16.82
CA ASP A 96 4.00 34.21 -16.32
C ASP A 96 5.29 34.91 -16.76
N ASN A 97 6.44 34.23 -16.66
CA ASN A 97 7.74 34.75 -17.12
C ASN A 97 7.81 34.95 -18.64
N LYS A 98 7.25 34.02 -19.44
CA LYS A 98 7.19 34.17 -20.90
C LYS A 98 6.36 35.38 -21.31
N LEU A 99 5.20 35.58 -20.68
CA LEU A 99 4.33 36.73 -20.92
C LEU A 99 5.03 38.04 -20.52
N ALA A 100 5.63 38.09 -19.34
CA ALA A 100 6.34 39.25 -18.85
C ALA A 100 7.53 39.64 -19.75
N THR A 101 8.29 38.65 -20.24
CA THR A 101 9.38 38.87 -21.19
C THR A 101 8.86 39.45 -22.50
N THR A 102 7.79 38.87 -23.05
CA THR A 102 7.15 39.32 -24.29
C THR A 102 6.68 40.77 -24.18
N MET A 103 6.03 41.13 -23.07
CA MET A 103 5.57 42.49 -22.80
C MET A 103 6.71 43.50 -22.63
N LYS A 104 7.86 43.08 -22.07
CA LYS A 104 9.05 43.95 -21.93
C LYS A 104 9.81 44.16 -23.24
N SER A 105 9.66 43.25 -24.20
CA SER A 105 10.33 43.31 -25.50
C SER A 105 9.53 44.05 -26.59
N GLN A 106 8.30 44.48 -26.29
CA GLN A 106 7.53 45.43 -27.08
C GLN A 106 7.74 46.85 -26.56
#